data_AF-A0A5A9ERG5-F1
#
_entry.id   AF-A0A5A9ERG5-F1
#
_cell.length_a   1.000
_cell.length_b   1.000
_cell.length_c   1.000
_cell.angle_alpha   90.00
_cell.angle_beta   90.00
_cell.angle_gamma   90.00
#
_symmetry.space_group_name_H-M   'P 1'
#
loop_
_entity.id
_entity.type
_entity.pdbx_description
1 polymer ?
#
loop_
_entity_poly.entity_id
_entity_poly.type
_entity_poly.pdbx_seq_one_letter_code
_entity_poly.pdbx_strand_id
1 'polypeptide(L)'
;MMTSEEEAAGMAALSICESLVIAMVEKGLLTVEEARGVLEDAAAAHLRQEMPEPASLRQELAVRFIERLALQVDAAGHYGRG
;
A
#
# COMPACT_ATOMS: atom_id res chain seq x y z
N MET A 1 16.98 14.65 7.74
CA MET A 1 16.55 13.62 8.72
C MET A 1 15.08 13.87 8.95
N MET A 2 14.21 12.86 8.80
CA MET A 2 12.78 13.04 9.06
C MET A 2 12.58 13.27 10.56
N THR A 3 11.58 14.08 10.92
CA THR A 3 11.21 14.29 12.31
C THR A 3 10.35 13.13 12.80
N SER A 4 10.30 12.93 14.12
CA SER A 4 9.40 11.93 14.74
C SER A 4 7.92 12.18 14.40
N GLU A 5 7.55 13.44 14.13
CA GLU A 5 6.21 13.82 13.72
C GLU A 5 5.92 13.41 12.28
N GLU A 6 6.87 13.58 11.36
CA GLU A 6 6.77 13.13 9.97
C GLU A 6 6.67 11.60 9.88
N GLU A 7 7.44 10.87 10.70
CA GLU A 7 7.36 9.41 10.81
C GLU A 7 6.00 8.94 11.34
N ALA A 8 5.49 9.60 12.39
CA ALA A 8 4.16 9.32 12.92
C ALA A 8 3.04 9.63 11.91
N ALA A 9 3.16 10.74 11.18
CA ALA A 9 2.23 11.10 10.12
C ALA A 9 2.24 10.07 8.98
N GLY A 10 3.42 9.59 8.58
CA GLY A 10 3.56 8.53 7.57
C GLY A 10 2.90 7.21 8.00
N MET A 11 3.10 6.79 9.25
CA MET A 11 2.44 5.59 9.80
C MET A 11 0.92 5.76 9.87
N ALA A 12 0.43 6.93 10.29
CA ALA A 12 -1.00 7.22 10.35
C ALA A 12 -1.63 7.21 8.95
N ALA A 13 -0.99 7.87 7.98
CA ALA A 13 -1.46 7.88 6.59
C ALA A 13 -1.53 6.46 6.00
N LEU A 14 -0.49 5.65 6.21
CA LEU A 14 -0.49 4.26 5.76
C LEU A 14 -1.66 3.48 6.39
N SER A 15 -1.83 3.53 7.70
CA SER A 15 -2.90 2.80 8.40
C SER A 15 -4.30 3.22 7.97
N ILE A 16 -4.51 4.52 7.70
CA ILE A 16 -5.77 5.05 7.16
C ILE A 16 -6.02 4.51 5.75
N CYS A 17 -5.01 4.56 4.88
CA CYS A 17 -5.13 4.03 3.51
C CYS A 17 -5.39 2.52 3.50
N GLU A 18 -4.68 1.74 4.32
CA GLU A 18 -4.91 0.29 4.48
C GLU A 18 -6.38 0.02 4.86
N SER A 19 -6.86 0.70 5.90
CA SER A 19 -8.23 0.56 6.39
C SER A 19 -9.28 0.92 5.33
N LEU A 20 -9.03 1.97 4.55
CA LEU A 20 -9.94 2.43 3.51
C LEU A 20 -10.03 1.42 2.35
N VAL A 21 -8.89 0.94 1.86
CA VAL A 21 -8.85 -0.05 0.76
C VAL A 21 -9.52 -1.36 1.18
N ILE A 22 -9.21 -1.85 2.38
CA ILE A 22 -9.84 -3.06 2.93
C ILE A 22 -11.35 -2.87 3.03
N ALA A 23 -11.82 -1.76 3.61
CA ALA A 23 -13.24 -1.48 3.71
C ALA A 23 -13.93 -1.38 2.33
N MET A 24 -13.27 -0.81 1.32
CA MET A 24 -13.81 -0.76 -0.04
C MET A 24 -13.99 -2.17 -0.63
N VAL A 25 -13.04 -3.08 -0.39
CA VAL A 25 -13.14 -4.48 -0.82
C VAL A 25 -14.25 -5.22 -0.06
N GLU A 26 -14.30 -5.09 1.27
CA GLU A 26 -15.34 -5.72 2.11
C GLU A 26 -16.75 -5.25 1.77
N LYS A 27 -16.90 -3.98 1.38
CA LYS A 27 -18.19 -3.42 0.94
C LYS A 27 -18.50 -3.71 -0.53
N GLY A 28 -17.62 -4.40 -1.25
CA GLY A 28 -17.79 -4.75 -2.66
C GLY A 28 -17.70 -3.54 -3.61
N LEU A 29 -17.10 -2.43 -3.17
CA LEU A 29 -16.84 -1.26 -4.02
C LEU A 29 -15.67 -1.48 -4.97
N LEU A 30 -14.75 -2.37 -4.60
CA LEU A 30 -13.66 -2.89 -5.43
C LEU A 30 -13.63 -4.41 -5.33
N THR A 31 -13.31 -5.10 -6.41
CA THR A 31 -12.90 -6.50 -6.32
C THR A 31 -11.49 -6.59 -5.72
N VAL A 32 -11.14 -7.78 -5.22
CA VAL A 32 -9.80 -8.07 -4.73
C VAL A 32 -8.78 -7.87 -5.86
N GLU A 33 -9.13 -8.32 -7.07
CA GLU A 33 -8.28 -8.21 -8.24
C GLU A 33 -8.06 -6.76 -8.68
N GLU A 34 -9.09 -5.91 -8.61
CA GLU A 34 -8.99 -4.48 -8.91
C GLU A 34 -8.09 -3.77 -7.88
N ALA A 35 -8.33 -3.99 -6.60
CA ALA A 35 -7.54 -3.39 -5.54
C ALA A 35 -6.07 -3.85 -5.60
N ARG A 36 -5.82 -5.15 -5.81
CA ARG A 36 -4.47 -5.70 -5.98
C ARG A 36 -3.78 -5.11 -7.21
N GLY A 37 -4.45 -5.05 -8.36
CA GLY A 37 -3.88 -4.49 -9.58
C GLY A 37 -3.42 -3.04 -9.41
N VAL A 38 -4.23 -2.20 -8.75
CA VAL A 38 -3.86 -0.81 -8.47
C VAL A 38 -2.62 -0.72 -7.54
N LEU A 39 -2.52 -1.60 -6.54
CA LEU A 39 -1.36 -1.64 -5.65
C LEU A 39 -0.11 -2.12 -6.37
N GLU A 40 -0.20 -3.16 -7.21
CA GLU A 40 0.91 -3.65 -8.04
C GLU A 40 1.40 -2.55 -9.00
N ASP A 41 0.48 -1.81 -9.63
CA ASP A 41 0.82 -0.68 -10.50
C ASP A 41 1.55 0.43 -9.73
N ALA A 42 1.11 0.74 -8.50
CA ALA A 42 1.75 1.73 -7.64
C ALA A 42 3.18 1.30 -7.24
N ALA A 43 3.37 0.03 -6.88
CA ALA A 43 4.69 -0.53 -6.59
C ALA A 43 5.61 -0.44 -7.83
N ALA A 44 5.10 -0.82 -9.00
CA ALA A 44 5.86 -0.76 -10.26
C ALA A 44 6.20 0.69 -10.69
N ALA A 45 5.38 1.68 -10.33
CA ALA A 45 5.69 3.09 -10.56
C ALA A 45 6.87 3.56 -9.69
N HIS A 46 6.92 3.14 -8.42
CA HIS A 46 8.04 3.45 -7.54
C HIS A 46 9.36 2.80 -7.99
N LEU A 47 9.32 1.58 -8.55
CA LEU A 47 10.49 0.90 -9.09
C LEU A 47 11.04 1.54 -10.38
N ARG A 48 10.17 2.11 -11.22
CA ARG A 48 10.55 2.73 -12.51
C ARG A 48 11.16 4.12 -12.38
N GLN A 49 11.08 4.73 -11.21
CA GLN A 49 11.70 6.03 -10.96
C GLN A 49 13.19 5.83 -10.64
N GLU A 50 14.06 5.99 -11.64
CA GLU A 50 15.51 6.06 -11.42
C GLU A 50 15.85 7.31 -10.61
N MET A 51 16.17 7.14 -9.33
CA MET A 51 16.52 8.24 -8.43
C MET A 51 17.95 8.05 -7.88
N PRO A 52 18.72 9.13 -7.69
CA PRO A 52 20.03 9.04 -7.04
C PRO A 52 19.91 8.61 -5.57
N GLU A 53 20.84 7.77 -5.10
CA GLU A 53 21.02 7.43 -3.67
C GLU A 53 21.06 8.72 -2.82
N PRO A 54 20.31 8.86 -1.71
CA PRO A 54 19.57 7.85 -0.90
C PRO A 54 18.05 7.74 -1.18
N ALA A 55 17.55 8.20 -2.33
CA ALA A 55 16.13 8.11 -2.66
C ALA A 55 15.67 6.67 -2.98
N SER A 56 16.60 5.84 -3.44
CA SER A 56 16.46 4.40 -3.69
C SER A 56 15.94 3.62 -2.47
N LEU A 57 16.51 3.83 -1.28
CA LEU A 57 16.08 3.14 -0.05
C LEU A 57 14.63 3.48 0.32
N ARG A 58 14.24 4.76 0.16
CA ARG A 58 12.86 5.17 0.43
C ARG A 58 11.88 4.56 -0.57
N GLN A 59 12.26 4.44 -1.83
CA GLN A 59 11.46 3.75 -2.84
C GLN A 59 11.31 2.27 -2.52
N GLU A 60 12.40 1.59 -2.13
CA GLU A 60 12.33 0.17 -1.77
C GLU A 60 11.39 -0.06 -0.57
N LEU A 61 11.47 0.79 0.45
CA LEU A 61 10.55 0.73 1.60
C LEU A 61 9.10 1.01 1.19
N ALA A 62 8.85 1.99 0.31
CA ALA A 62 7.51 2.28 -0.19
C ALA A 62 6.92 1.07 -0.94
N VAL A 63 7.69 0.44 -1.83
CA VAL A 63 7.30 -0.79 -2.54
C VAL A 63 6.91 -1.89 -1.55
N ARG A 64 7.74 -2.14 -0.53
CA ARG A 64 7.44 -3.16 0.49
C ARG A 64 6.16 -2.89 1.27
N PHE A 65 5.86 -1.63 1.58
CA PHE A 65 4.60 -1.27 2.24
C PHE A 65 3.39 -1.51 1.33
N ILE A 66 3.51 -1.20 0.04
CA ILE A 66 2.46 -1.41 -0.95
C ILE A 66 2.20 -2.91 -1.15
N GLU A 67 3.25 -3.72 -1.32
CA GLU A 67 3.16 -5.18 -1.45
C GLU A 67 2.51 -5.82 -0.22
N ARG A 68 2.82 -5.33 0.98
CA ARG A 68 2.19 -5.79 2.22
C ARG A 68 0.68 -5.50 2.23
N LEU A 69 0.25 -4.31 1.79
CA LEU A 69 -1.17 -3.99 1.69
C LEU A 69 -1.88 -4.90 0.66
N ALA A 70 -1.24 -5.22 -0.45
CA ALA A 70 -1.80 -6.17 -1.42
C ALA A 70 -2.11 -7.54 -0.78
N LEU A 71 -1.20 -8.06 0.06
CA LEU A 71 -1.42 -9.30 0.80
C LEU A 71 -2.58 -9.20 1.80
N GLN A 72 -2.74 -8.05 2.47
CA GLN A 72 -3.87 -7.83 3.39
C GLN A 72 -5.21 -7.76 2.64
N VAL A 73 -5.22 -7.15 1.45
CA VAL A 73 -6.40 -7.08 0.58
C VAL A 73 -6.83 -8.46 0.10
N ASP A 74 -5.88 -9.29 -0.35
CA ASP A 74 -6.15 -10.68 -0.73
C ASP A 74 -6.78 -11.45 0.44
N ALA A 75 -6.22 -11.30 1.65
CA ALA A 75 -6.77 -11.92 2.85
C ALA A 75 -8.19 -11.45 3.16
N ALA A 76 -8.47 -10.15 3.12
CA ALA A 76 -9.81 -9.58 3.39
C ALA A 76 -10.87 -10.09 2.41
N GLY A 77 -10.50 -10.22 1.13
CA GLY A 77 -11.36 -10.78 0.09
C GLY A 77 -11.84 -12.21 0.35
N HIS A 78 -11.02 -13.02 1.04
CA HIS A 78 -11.39 -14.38 1.42
C HIS A 78 -12.39 -14.43 2.58
N TYR A 79 -12.42 -13.43 3.47
CA TYR A 79 -13.34 -13.38 4.60
C TYR A 79 -14.75 -12.89 4.22
N GLY A 80 -14.88 -12.00 3.23
CA GLY A 80 -16.17 -11.49 2.76
C GLY A 80 -17.03 -12.50 1.97
N ARG A 81 -16.49 -13.69 1.67
CA ARG A 81 -17.13 -14.76 0.89
C ARG A 81 -17.64 -15.94 1.73
N GLY A 82 -17.49 -15.87 3.06
CA GLY A 82 -17.94 -16.88 4.04
C GLY A 82 -19.31 -16.59 4.64
#